data_AF-A0A420DC66-F1
#
_entry.id   AF-A0A420DC66-F1
#
_cell.length_a   1.000
_cell.length_b   1.000
_cell.length_c   1.000
_cell.angle_alpha   90.00
_cell.angle_beta   90.00
_cell.angle_gamma   90.00
#
_symmetry.space_group_name_H-M   'P 1'
#
loop_
_entity.id
_entity.type
_entity.pdbx_description
1 polymer ?
#
loop_
_entity_poly.entity_id
_entity_poly.type
_entity_poly.pdbx_seq_one_letter_code
_entity_poly.pdbx_strand_id
1 'polypeptide(L)'
;MKEKLIIISKIILGILSIILPFIAIVYLLTNVVRIYEYDQLKWIALLICALGFYISGIINRKTPLKLIPLLYISLFIFIPMRCFYFPLIYFLVLFSTISLILTRKEFNKKIKLTSMTIMSGIFIYFLFSQPLIIKQGETIQKNQYGDLINGKTIWDFSKKKSKLLPESTFLDSHSKLFDLKSLKDKTLYISFWATWCRPCHLEKPELEKLKADFGNNKKIVFIDISVDSDQEKWKEYIEINKPSGIQLISKDYAKTRNLFELSGIPAHIVVNTKGELAKERTIKKAYSLLSDSIHLNDFINRKLPKETNSFNIENYRMVKYVEFDSINTVYYTTNEKDRLIASELNDYIDTLRKEQKSKFINLLIEKHPIQDKDSIIYKVVFNKSKVDILKMNQSNK
;
A
#
# COMPACT_ATOMS: atom_id res chain seq x y z
N MET A 1 -47.82 -4.06 -40.02
CA MET A 1 -47.41 -5.15 -39.08
C MET A 1 -45.96 -5.59 -39.30
N LYS A 2 -45.55 -5.94 -40.54
CA LYS A 2 -44.19 -6.41 -40.89
C LYS A 2 -43.06 -5.44 -40.52
N GLU A 3 -43.22 -4.14 -40.78
CA GLU A 3 -42.20 -3.12 -40.47
C GLU A 3 -41.97 -2.94 -38.96
N LYS A 4 -43.05 -2.91 -38.17
CA LYS A 4 -42.97 -2.86 -36.70
C LYS A 4 -42.21 -4.08 -36.14
N LEU A 5 -42.47 -5.27 -36.68
CA LEU A 5 -41.79 -6.51 -36.26
C LEU A 5 -40.28 -6.47 -36.55
N ILE A 6 -39.88 -5.93 -37.72
CA ILE A 6 -38.47 -5.75 -38.09
C ILE A 6 -37.78 -4.79 -37.12
N ILE A 7 -38.44 -3.68 -36.75
CA ILE A 7 -37.88 -2.70 -35.81
C ILE A 7 -37.69 -3.34 -34.42
N ILE A 8 -38.69 -4.06 -33.92
CA ILE A 8 -38.60 -4.76 -32.63
C ILE A 8 -37.46 -5.78 -32.63
N SER A 9 -37.35 -6.59 -33.68
CA SER A 9 -36.28 -7.58 -33.85
C SER A 9 -34.88 -6.93 -33.81
N LYS A 10 -34.70 -5.77 -34.45
CA LYS A 10 -33.42 -5.04 -34.43
C LYS A 10 -33.06 -4.46 -33.05
N ILE A 11 -34.05 -4.00 -32.29
CA ILE A 11 -33.84 -3.52 -30.93
C ILE A 11 -33.41 -4.68 -30.04
N ILE A 12 -34.09 -5.83 -30.13
CA ILE A 12 -33.72 -7.06 -29.41
C ILE A 12 -32.29 -7.49 -29.78
N LEU A 13 -31.98 -7.54 -31.08
CA LEU A 13 -30.64 -7.90 -31.54
C LEU A 13 -29.58 -6.89 -31.06
N GLY A 14 -29.93 -5.61 -31.00
CA GLY A 14 -29.10 -4.55 -30.42
C GLY A 14 -28.82 -4.77 -28.94
N ILE A 15 -29.83 -5.13 -28.14
CA ILE A 15 -29.65 -5.46 -26.72
C ILE A 15 -28.76 -6.70 -26.56
N LEU A 16 -29.02 -7.76 -27.32
CA LEU A 16 -28.20 -8.97 -27.32
C LEU A 16 -26.73 -8.69 -27.70
N SER A 17 -26.50 -7.78 -28.65
CA SER A 17 -25.15 -7.39 -29.05
C SER A 17 -24.35 -6.64 -27.97
N ILE A 18 -25.02 -6.16 -26.91
CA ILE A 18 -24.39 -5.56 -25.73
C ILE A 18 -24.15 -6.62 -24.65
N ILE A 19 -25.11 -7.52 -24.46
CA ILE A 19 -25.06 -8.59 -23.45
C ILE A 19 -23.98 -9.64 -23.78
N LEU A 20 -23.88 -10.08 -25.03
CA LEU A 20 -22.97 -11.16 -25.42
C LEU A 20 -21.48 -10.78 -25.24
N PRO A 21 -21.00 -9.60 -25.72
CA PRO A 21 -19.63 -9.18 -25.46
C PRO A 21 -19.34 -8.96 -23.98
N PHE A 22 -20.33 -8.49 -23.19
CA PHE A 22 -20.17 -8.37 -21.75
C PHE A 22 -19.83 -9.73 -21.12
N ILE A 23 -20.62 -10.76 -21.41
CA ILE A 23 -20.40 -12.12 -20.87
C ILE A 23 -19.03 -12.65 -21.32
N ALA A 24 -18.70 -12.51 -22.61
CA ALA A 24 -17.44 -12.99 -23.17
C ALA A 24 -16.22 -12.29 -22.56
N ILE A 25 -16.27 -10.97 -22.41
CA ILE A 25 -15.18 -10.19 -21.81
C ILE A 25 -15.06 -10.52 -20.33
N VAL A 26 -16.15 -10.57 -19.57
CA VAL A 26 -16.10 -10.97 -18.15
C VAL A 26 -15.49 -12.36 -17.99
N TYR A 27 -15.86 -13.32 -18.83
CA TYR A 27 -15.27 -14.66 -18.83
C TYR A 27 -13.75 -14.62 -19.11
N LEU A 28 -13.34 -13.87 -20.13
CA LEU A 28 -11.92 -13.72 -20.48
C LEU A 28 -11.11 -13.09 -19.34
N LEU A 29 -11.63 -12.04 -18.71
CA LEU A 29 -10.93 -11.34 -17.62
C LEU A 29 -10.83 -12.18 -16.35
N THR A 30 -11.85 -12.99 -16.05
CA THR A 30 -11.92 -13.82 -14.84
C THR A 30 -11.13 -15.12 -14.96
N ASN A 31 -11.33 -15.86 -16.05
CA ASN A 31 -10.83 -17.24 -16.17
C ASN A 31 -9.52 -17.34 -16.95
N VAL A 32 -9.34 -16.49 -17.97
CA VAL A 32 -8.15 -16.54 -18.84
C VAL A 32 -7.06 -15.62 -18.31
N VAL A 33 -7.36 -14.32 -18.16
CA VAL A 33 -6.39 -13.32 -17.71
C VAL A 33 -6.26 -13.30 -16.18
N ARG A 34 -7.31 -13.74 -15.47
CA ARG A 34 -7.38 -13.77 -13.99
C ARG A 34 -7.06 -12.42 -13.35
N ILE A 35 -7.72 -11.37 -13.80
CA ILE A 35 -7.55 -10.03 -13.25
C ILE A 35 -8.15 -9.97 -11.84
N TYR A 36 -7.41 -9.38 -10.90
CA TYR A 36 -7.88 -9.16 -9.54
C TYR A 36 -8.91 -8.03 -9.49
N GLU A 37 -10.03 -8.26 -8.78
CA GLU A 37 -11.13 -7.28 -8.61
C GLU A 37 -11.52 -6.59 -9.94
N TYR A 38 -11.66 -7.37 -11.01
CA TYR A 38 -12.01 -6.87 -12.34
C TYR A 38 -13.34 -6.10 -12.37
N ASP A 39 -14.24 -6.39 -11.42
CA ASP A 39 -15.49 -5.67 -11.20
C ASP A 39 -15.26 -4.23 -10.76
N GLN A 40 -14.14 -3.92 -10.10
CA GLN A 40 -13.80 -2.54 -9.71
C GLN A 40 -13.10 -1.72 -10.80
N LEU A 41 -12.68 -2.36 -11.90
CA LEU A 41 -11.97 -1.69 -13.00
C LEU A 41 -12.97 -0.99 -13.93
N LYS A 42 -13.16 0.31 -13.69
CA LYS A 42 -14.16 1.15 -14.37
C LYS A 42 -13.93 1.24 -15.87
N TRP A 43 -12.66 1.26 -16.28
CA TRP A 43 -12.30 1.30 -17.70
C TRP A 43 -12.79 0.05 -18.44
N ILE A 44 -12.90 -1.11 -17.78
CA ILE A 44 -13.44 -2.34 -18.39
C ILE A 44 -14.92 -2.17 -18.70
N ALA A 45 -15.71 -1.69 -17.73
CA ALA A 45 -17.13 -1.43 -17.94
C ALA A 45 -17.35 -0.40 -19.07
N LEU A 46 -16.55 0.67 -19.10
CA LEU A 46 -16.60 1.68 -20.16
C LEU A 46 -16.22 1.11 -21.54
N LEU A 47 -15.22 0.22 -21.62
CA LEU A 47 -14.81 -0.44 -22.86
C LEU A 47 -15.91 -1.36 -23.40
N ILE A 48 -16.47 -2.22 -22.55
CA ILE A 48 -17.58 -3.12 -22.93
C ILE A 48 -18.77 -2.29 -23.40
N CYS A 49 -19.11 -1.24 -22.66
CA CYS A 49 -20.19 -0.32 -22.98
C CYS A 49 -19.99 0.33 -24.36
N ALA A 50 -18.81 0.89 -24.64
CA ALA A 50 -18.50 1.49 -25.94
C ALA A 50 -18.63 0.49 -27.09
N LEU A 51 -18.01 -0.69 -26.96
CA LEU A 51 -18.03 -1.72 -28.01
C LEU A 51 -19.44 -2.26 -28.26
N GLY A 52 -20.17 -2.62 -27.20
CA GLY A 52 -21.53 -3.14 -27.30
C GLY A 52 -22.48 -2.15 -27.95
N PHE A 53 -22.49 -0.89 -27.49
CA PHE A 53 -23.35 0.15 -28.06
C PHE A 53 -22.94 0.55 -29.48
N TYR A 54 -21.65 0.44 -29.84
CA TYR A 54 -21.21 0.65 -31.22
C TYR A 54 -21.78 -0.44 -32.15
N ILE A 55 -21.69 -1.72 -31.78
CA ILE A 55 -22.27 -2.82 -32.56
C ILE A 55 -23.80 -2.66 -32.66
N SER A 56 -24.44 -2.40 -31.52
CA SER A 56 -25.89 -2.14 -31.46
C SER A 56 -26.31 -0.95 -32.33
N GLY A 57 -25.48 0.09 -32.38
CA GLY A 57 -25.67 1.26 -33.24
C GLY A 57 -25.57 0.93 -34.74
N ILE A 58 -24.68 0.01 -35.14
CA ILE A 58 -24.61 -0.49 -36.53
C ILE A 58 -25.91 -1.22 -36.90
N ILE A 59 -26.38 -2.12 -36.04
CA ILE A 59 -27.62 -2.89 -36.24
C ILE A 59 -28.83 -1.94 -36.35
N ASN A 60 -28.86 -0.94 -35.47
CA ASN A 60 -29.97 0.01 -35.33
C ASN A 60 -29.76 1.33 -36.10
N ARG A 61 -28.83 1.37 -37.06
CA ARG A 61 -28.46 2.59 -37.80
C ARG A 61 -29.64 3.29 -38.49
N LYS A 62 -30.65 2.52 -38.92
CA LYS A 62 -31.87 3.02 -39.60
C LYS A 62 -33.10 3.08 -38.67
N THR A 63 -32.98 2.66 -37.42
CA THR A 63 -34.10 2.64 -36.47
C THR A 63 -34.46 4.09 -36.07
N PRO A 64 -35.73 4.48 -35.93
CA PRO A 64 -36.10 5.84 -35.51
C PRO A 64 -35.45 6.23 -34.17
N LEU A 65 -34.96 7.48 -34.07
CA LEU A 65 -34.28 8.00 -32.87
C LEU A 65 -35.11 7.86 -31.59
N LYS A 66 -36.45 7.99 -31.67
CA LYS A 66 -37.36 7.86 -30.52
C LYS A 66 -37.33 6.47 -29.85
N LEU A 67 -36.91 5.43 -30.57
CA LEU A 67 -36.87 4.06 -30.06
C LEU A 67 -35.47 3.66 -29.55
N ILE A 68 -34.45 4.45 -29.84
CA ILE A 68 -33.06 4.18 -29.41
C ILE A 68 -32.86 4.19 -27.89
N PRO A 69 -33.57 5.01 -27.10
CA PRO A 69 -33.51 4.93 -25.65
C PRO A 69 -33.79 3.53 -25.08
N LEU A 70 -34.55 2.67 -25.78
CA LEU A 70 -34.79 1.29 -25.33
C LEU A 70 -33.51 0.45 -25.24
N LEU A 71 -32.46 0.78 -25.99
CA LEU A 71 -31.17 0.10 -25.89
C LEU A 71 -30.49 0.33 -24.53
N TYR A 72 -30.80 1.42 -23.83
CA TYR A 72 -30.21 1.75 -22.53
C TYR A 72 -30.67 0.83 -21.40
N ILE A 73 -31.75 0.07 -21.60
CA ILE A 73 -32.16 -0.99 -20.66
C ILE A 73 -31.03 -2.02 -20.48
N SER A 74 -30.22 -2.24 -21.53
CA SER A 74 -29.06 -3.14 -21.43
C SER A 74 -28.00 -2.68 -20.42
N LEU A 75 -27.98 -1.40 -20.00
CA LEU A 75 -27.01 -0.91 -19.01
C LEU A 75 -27.19 -1.55 -17.63
N PHE A 76 -28.35 -2.14 -17.33
CA PHE A 76 -28.55 -2.89 -16.10
C PHE A 76 -27.62 -4.11 -15.98
N ILE A 77 -27.06 -4.61 -17.09
CA ILE A 77 -26.06 -5.69 -17.04
C ILE A 77 -24.77 -5.28 -16.31
N PHE A 78 -24.51 -3.98 -16.14
CA PHE A 78 -23.35 -3.48 -15.39
C PHE A 78 -23.60 -3.39 -13.87
N ILE A 79 -24.81 -3.72 -13.37
CA ILE A 79 -25.10 -3.77 -11.93
C ILE A 79 -24.16 -4.74 -11.20
N PRO A 80 -23.97 -6.00 -11.64
CA PRO A 80 -23.08 -6.96 -10.96
C PRO A 80 -21.63 -6.50 -10.91
N MET A 81 -21.19 -5.65 -11.83
CA MET A 81 -19.84 -5.05 -11.81
C MET A 81 -19.71 -3.91 -10.80
N ARG A 82 -20.67 -3.67 -9.88
CA ARG A 82 -20.63 -2.57 -8.91
C ARG A 82 -20.38 -1.19 -9.55
N CYS A 83 -20.72 -1.05 -10.83
CA CYS A 83 -20.48 0.17 -11.61
C CYS A 83 -21.70 1.11 -11.66
N PHE A 84 -22.82 0.69 -11.08
CA PHE A 84 -24.10 1.39 -11.13
C PHE A 84 -24.28 2.35 -9.94
N TYR A 85 -23.39 3.35 -9.83
CA TYR A 85 -23.47 4.40 -8.80
C TYR A 85 -23.05 5.75 -9.39
N PHE A 86 -23.44 6.85 -8.74
CA PHE A 86 -23.01 8.20 -9.15
C PHE A 86 -21.54 8.45 -8.73
N PRO A 87 -20.63 8.94 -9.61
CA PRO A 87 -20.88 9.48 -10.95
C PRO A 87 -20.69 8.48 -12.11
N LEU A 88 -20.39 7.20 -11.87
CA LEU A 88 -20.01 6.25 -12.92
C LEU A 88 -21.15 5.95 -13.91
N ILE A 89 -22.40 5.89 -13.44
CA ILE A 89 -23.57 5.71 -14.31
C ILE A 89 -23.68 6.81 -15.38
N TYR A 90 -23.29 8.05 -15.07
CA TYR A 90 -23.24 9.15 -16.02
C TYR A 90 -22.26 8.85 -17.16
N PHE A 91 -21.07 8.32 -16.85
CA PHE A 91 -20.09 7.95 -17.86
C PHE A 91 -20.54 6.77 -18.72
N LEU A 92 -21.25 5.79 -18.15
CA LEU A 92 -21.84 4.68 -18.93
C LEU A 92 -22.87 5.20 -19.95
N VAL A 93 -23.77 6.10 -19.53
CA VAL A 93 -24.73 6.74 -20.43
C VAL A 93 -24.00 7.56 -21.49
N LEU A 94 -22.99 8.34 -21.11
CA LEU A 94 -22.17 9.14 -22.04
C LEU A 94 -21.50 8.26 -23.10
N PHE A 95 -20.82 7.19 -22.70
CA PHE A 95 -20.14 6.26 -23.62
C PHE A 95 -21.14 5.57 -24.56
N SER A 96 -22.32 5.19 -24.04
CA SER A 96 -23.42 4.65 -24.85
C SER A 96 -23.90 5.66 -25.90
N THR A 97 -24.17 6.90 -25.48
CA THR A 97 -24.64 7.97 -26.39
C THR A 97 -23.64 8.25 -27.50
N ILE A 98 -22.36 8.42 -27.14
CA ILE A 98 -21.29 8.68 -28.11
C ILE A 98 -21.21 7.52 -29.10
N SER A 99 -21.16 6.28 -28.63
CA SER A 99 -21.07 5.10 -29.49
C SER A 99 -22.21 5.02 -30.50
N LEU A 100 -23.44 5.34 -30.09
CA LEU A 100 -24.59 5.43 -30.99
C LEU A 100 -24.46 6.58 -32.00
N ILE A 101 -24.02 7.77 -31.58
CA ILE A 101 -23.78 8.93 -32.46
C ILE A 101 -22.78 8.59 -33.57
N LEU A 102 -21.70 7.86 -33.25
CA LEU A 102 -20.66 7.49 -34.23
C LEU A 102 -21.23 6.67 -35.40
N THR A 103 -22.19 5.80 -35.12
CA THR A 103 -22.78 4.91 -36.11
C THR A 103 -23.84 5.59 -36.98
N ARG A 104 -24.48 6.66 -36.49
CA ARG A 104 -25.60 7.36 -37.15
C ARG A 104 -25.17 8.22 -38.33
N LYS A 105 -25.95 8.24 -39.41
CA LYS A 105 -25.65 9.05 -40.60
C LYS A 105 -26.05 10.54 -40.45
N GLU A 106 -27.00 10.82 -39.58
CA GLU A 106 -27.57 12.17 -39.34
C GLU A 106 -26.53 13.15 -38.78
N PHE A 107 -25.49 12.65 -38.11
CA PHE A 107 -24.44 13.48 -37.50
C PHE A 107 -23.28 13.70 -38.46
N ASN A 108 -22.82 14.95 -38.54
CA ASN A 108 -21.69 15.33 -39.37
C ASN A 108 -20.35 14.75 -38.84
N LYS A 109 -19.33 14.76 -39.72
CA LYS A 109 -17.99 14.21 -39.39
C LYS A 109 -17.32 14.95 -38.22
N LYS A 110 -17.56 16.27 -38.09
CA LYS A 110 -16.98 17.10 -37.02
C LYS A 110 -17.46 16.67 -35.63
N ILE A 111 -18.77 16.46 -35.46
CA ILE A 111 -19.37 16.00 -34.19
C ILE A 111 -18.87 14.60 -33.82
N LYS A 112 -18.77 13.70 -34.81
CA LYS A 112 -18.25 12.35 -34.56
C LYS A 112 -16.81 12.39 -34.08
N LEU A 113 -15.97 13.18 -34.75
CA LEU A 113 -14.57 13.33 -34.38
C LEU A 113 -14.43 13.90 -32.97
N THR A 114 -15.14 14.98 -32.63
CA THR A 114 -15.09 15.56 -31.28
C THR A 114 -15.60 14.59 -30.22
N SER A 115 -16.66 13.83 -30.51
CA SER A 115 -17.21 12.83 -29.59
C SER A 115 -16.21 11.67 -29.35
N MET A 116 -15.52 11.20 -30.40
CA MET A 116 -14.45 10.20 -30.26
C MET A 116 -13.31 10.72 -29.40
N THR A 117 -12.86 11.97 -29.61
CA THR A 117 -11.76 12.56 -28.82
C THR A 117 -12.13 12.65 -27.34
N ILE A 118 -13.36 13.09 -27.03
CA ILE A 118 -13.85 13.16 -25.64
C ILE A 118 -13.90 11.77 -25.01
N MET A 119 -14.50 10.79 -25.69
CA MET A 119 -14.62 9.43 -25.20
C MET A 119 -13.24 8.80 -24.97
N SER A 120 -12.29 8.97 -25.90
CA SER A 120 -10.92 8.48 -25.75
C SER A 120 -10.18 9.14 -24.58
N GLY A 121 -10.31 10.46 -24.39
CA GLY A 121 -9.67 11.14 -23.26
C GLY A 121 -10.18 10.65 -21.91
N ILE A 122 -11.49 10.49 -21.76
CA ILE A 122 -12.11 9.96 -20.53
C ILE A 122 -11.70 8.49 -20.32
N PHE A 123 -11.69 7.69 -21.39
CA PHE A 123 -11.28 6.29 -21.32
C PHE A 123 -9.83 6.16 -20.85
N ILE A 124 -8.91 6.91 -21.46
CA ILE A 124 -7.49 6.96 -21.09
C ILE A 124 -7.33 7.36 -19.62
N TYR A 125 -8.07 8.37 -19.15
CA TYR A 125 -8.06 8.76 -17.74
C TYR A 125 -8.40 7.58 -16.82
N PHE A 126 -9.50 6.86 -17.07
CA PHE A 126 -9.87 5.71 -16.24
C PHE A 126 -8.90 4.54 -16.36
N LEU A 127 -8.35 4.29 -17.56
CA LEU A 127 -7.39 3.22 -17.81
C LEU A 127 -6.12 3.39 -16.96
N PHE A 128 -5.62 4.62 -16.87
CA PHE A 128 -4.38 4.91 -16.15
C PHE A 128 -4.58 5.32 -14.69
N SER A 129 -5.81 5.69 -14.28
CA SER A 129 -6.08 6.03 -12.87
C SER A 129 -6.20 4.83 -11.94
N GLN A 130 -6.29 3.60 -12.46
CA GLN A 130 -6.46 2.39 -11.67
C GLN A 130 -5.28 1.42 -11.88
N PRO A 131 -4.76 0.78 -10.81
CA PRO A 131 -3.75 -0.25 -10.95
C PRO A 131 -4.35 -1.49 -11.63
N LEU A 132 -3.58 -2.13 -12.51
CA LEU A 132 -3.94 -3.43 -13.06
C LEU A 132 -3.12 -4.52 -12.38
N ILE A 133 -3.82 -5.47 -11.75
CA ILE A 133 -3.22 -6.58 -11.01
C ILE A 133 -3.72 -7.90 -11.59
N ILE A 134 -2.80 -8.81 -11.90
CA ILE A 134 -3.09 -10.18 -12.34
C ILE A 134 -2.88 -11.14 -11.18
N LYS A 135 -3.83 -12.06 -10.96
CA LYS A 135 -3.71 -13.16 -9.99
C LYS A 135 -2.75 -14.21 -10.53
N GLN A 136 -1.77 -14.60 -9.72
CA GLN A 136 -0.86 -15.71 -10.00
C GLN A 136 -1.23 -16.99 -9.23
N GLY A 137 -1.94 -16.86 -8.10
CA GLY A 137 -2.48 -17.96 -7.30
C GLY A 137 -3.98 -17.81 -7.00
N GLU A 138 -4.53 -18.69 -6.15
CA GLU A 138 -5.97 -18.72 -5.85
C GLU A 138 -6.45 -17.50 -5.07
N THR A 139 -5.68 -17.09 -4.05
CA THR A 139 -5.98 -15.92 -3.22
C THR A 139 -4.85 -14.92 -3.25
N ILE A 140 -5.18 -13.66 -3.61
CA ILE A 140 -4.28 -12.54 -3.37
C ILE A 140 -4.38 -12.18 -1.91
N GLN A 141 -3.25 -12.20 -1.21
CA GLN A 141 -3.16 -11.76 0.17
C GLN A 141 -2.39 -10.45 0.23
N LYS A 142 -2.67 -9.63 1.25
CA LYS A 142 -1.82 -8.48 1.58
C LYS A 142 -0.98 -8.86 2.78
N ASN A 143 0.34 -8.73 2.67
CA ASN A 143 1.21 -8.87 3.83
C ASN A 143 0.96 -7.71 4.82
N GLN A 144 1.58 -7.77 6.00
CA GLN A 144 1.49 -6.74 7.03
C GLN A 144 1.96 -5.34 6.58
N TYR A 145 2.60 -5.24 5.41
CA TYR A 145 3.10 -4.00 4.81
C TYR A 145 2.19 -3.47 3.67
N GLY A 146 1.19 -4.25 3.26
CA GLY A 146 0.21 -3.89 2.24
C GLY A 146 0.52 -4.40 0.83
N ASP A 147 1.58 -5.20 0.65
CA ASP A 147 1.98 -5.74 -0.65
C ASP A 147 1.20 -6.99 -1.02
N LEU A 148 1.00 -7.19 -2.32
CA LEU A 148 0.24 -8.29 -2.87
C LEU A 148 1.11 -9.56 -2.93
N ILE A 149 0.75 -10.56 -2.14
CA ILE A 149 1.20 -11.95 -2.28
C ILE A 149 0.30 -12.64 -3.31
N ASN A 150 0.88 -13.44 -4.21
CA ASN A 150 0.19 -14.14 -5.32
C ASN A 150 -0.48 -13.19 -6.34
N GLY A 151 -0.02 -11.94 -6.42
CA GLY A 151 -0.51 -10.93 -7.34
C GLY A 151 0.63 -10.21 -8.04
N LYS A 152 0.50 -9.98 -9.35
CA LYS A 152 1.45 -9.20 -10.14
C LYS A 152 0.80 -7.91 -10.65
N THR A 153 1.30 -6.77 -10.20
CA THR A 153 0.92 -5.46 -10.75
C THR A 153 1.57 -5.27 -12.12
N ILE A 154 0.76 -5.12 -13.17
CA ILE A 154 1.21 -4.85 -14.54
C ILE A 154 1.52 -3.37 -14.72
N TRP A 155 0.62 -2.52 -14.23
CA TRP A 155 0.85 -1.09 -14.14
C TRP A 155 0.13 -0.49 -12.94
N ASP A 156 0.71 0.57 -12.40
CA ASP A 156 0.11 1.39 -11.36
C ASP A 156 0.64 2.82 -11.52
N PHE A 157 -0.11 3.64 -12.26
CA PHE A 157 0.19 5.07 -12.41
C PHE A 157 -0.45 5.91 -11.31
N SER A 158 -1.23 5.28 -10.42
CA SER A 158 -1.73 5.91 -9.19
C SER A 158 -0.64 6.01 -8.11
N LYS A 159 0.51 5.35 -8.31
CA LYS A 159 1.70 5.46 -7.47
C LYS A 159 2.24 6.90 -7.48
N LYS A 160 1.79 7.70 -6.52
CA LYS A 160 2.43 8.97 -6.16
C LYS A 160 3.90 8.67 -5.86
N LYS A 161 4.83 9.17 -6.69
CA LYS A 161 6.28 9.19 -6.38
C LYS A 161 6.45 9.73 -4.95
N SER A 162 7.36 9.13 -4.17
CA SER A 162 7.68 9.65 -2.85
C SER A 162 8.05 11.13 -2.97
N LYS A 163 7.48 11.94 -2.08
CA LYS A 163 7.77 13.38 -2.03
C LYS A 163 9.14 13.54 -1.37
N LEU A 164 10.00 14.39 -1.92
CA LEU A 164 11.22 14.75 -1.22
C LEU A 164 10.89 15.68 -0.04
N LEU A 165 11.71 15.63 0.99
CA LEU A 165 11.63 16.47 2.18
C LEU A 165 11.64 17.94 1.74
N PRO A 166 10.56 18.70 2.01
CA PRO A 166 10.49 20.09 1.57
C PRO A 166 11.50 20.95 2.32
N GLU A 167 11.95 22.03 1.68
CA GLU A 167 12.71 23.06 2.37
C GLU A 167 11.84 23.71 3.43
N SER A 168 12.24 23.54 4.67
CA SER A 168 11.48 23.96 5.84
C SER A 168 12.44 24.32 6.96
N THR A 169 12.17 25.46 7.59
CA THR A 169 12.91 25.94 8.75
C THR A 169 11.96 26.08 9.92
N PHE A 170 12.37 25.51 11.05
CA PHE A 170 11.65 25.54 12.32
C PHE A 170 12.48 26.32 13.35
N LEU A 171 11.90 26.59 14.51
CA LEU A 171 12.64 27.16 15.64
C LEU A 171 12.88 26.07 16.69
N ASP A 172 14.06 26.04 17.29
CA ASP A 172 14.34 25.23 18.47
C ASP A 172 13.93 25.94 19.77
N SER A 173 14.19 25.30 20.92
CA SER A 173 13.88 25.85 22.24
C SER A 173 14.61 27.16 22.56
N HIS A 174 15.71 27.45 21.86
CA HIS A 174 16.51 28.68 21.98
C HIS A 174 16.14 29.72 20.92
N SER A 175 15.01 29.55 20.22
CA SER A 175 14.56 30.42 19.12
C SER A 175 15.55 30.48 17.95
N LYS A 176 16.43 29.49 17.79
CA LYS A 176 17.35 29.41 16.66
C LYS A 176 16.70 28.65 15.50
N LEU A 177 16.96 29.10 14.28
CA LEU A 177 16.49 28.43 13.07
C LEU A 177 17.15 27.05 12.93
N PHE A 178 16.31 26.03 12.74
CA PHE A 178 16.70 24.66 12.47
C PHE A 178 16.17 24.22 11.10
N ASP A 179 17.08 23.81 10.21
CA ASP A 179 16.74 23.22 8.91
C ASP A 179 16.79 21.70 9.02
N LEU A 180 15.70 21.02 8.66
CA LEU A 180 15.65 19.55 8.65
C LEU A 180 16.65 18.95 7.66
N LYS A 181 16.98 19.65 6.56
CA LYS A 181 17.99 19.20 5.59
C LYS A 181 19.41 19.23 6.16
N SER A 182 19.65 19.84 7.32
CA SER A 182 20.95 19.74 8.01
C SER A 182 21.24 18.32 8.50
N LEU A 183 20.21 17.48 8.65
CA LEU A 183 20.30 16.09 9.09
C LEU A 183 20.49 15.11 7.92
N LYS A 184 21.32 15.47 6.93
CA LYS A 184 21.60 14.61 5.76
C LYS A 184 22.09 13.24 6.18
N ASP A 185 21.79 12.24 5.35
CA ASP A 185 22.21 10.84 5.52
C ASP A 185 21.66 10.15 6.79
N LYS A 186 20.69 10.77 7.46
CA LYS A 186 19.96 10.18 8.59
C LYS A 186 18.52 9.87 8.20
N THR A 187 17.98 8.85 8.85
CA THR A 187 16.54 8.57 8.84
C THR A 187 15.88 9.49 9.85
N LEU A 188 14.85 10.21 9.44
CA LEU A 188 14.11 11.12 10.32
C LEU A 188 12.76 10.50 10.66
N TYR A 189 12.42 10.45 11.94
CA TYR A 189 11.06 10.27 12.40
C TYR A 189 10.54 11.62 12.88
N ILE A 190 9.51 12.14 12.22
CA ILE A 190 8.94 13.46 12.48
C ILE A 190 7.53 13.30 13.01
N SER A 191 7.28 13.76 14.24
CA SER A 191 5.98 13.81 14.89
C SER A 191 5.45 15.25 14.89
N PHE A 192 4.25 15.48 14.36
CA PHE A 192 3.57 16.78 14.42
C PHE A 192 2.52 16.77 15.51
N TRP A 193 2.59 17.74 16.43
CA TRP A 193 1.74 17.79 17.62
C TRP A 193 1.47 19.24 18.07
N ALA A 194 0.66 19.43 19.10
CA ALA A 194 0.47 20.74 19.75
C ALA A 194 0.08 20.58 21.23
N THR A 195 0.31 21.61 22.05
CA THR A 195 -0.02 21.61 23.49
C THR A 195 -1.51 21.43 23.75
N TRP A 196 -2.38 21.95 22.87
CA TRP A 196 -3.83 21.82 22.95
C TRP A 196 -4.38 20.52 22.34
N CYS A 197 -3.52 19.69 21.72
CA CYS A 197 -3.93 18.46 21.05
C CYS A 197 -4.01 17.28 22.02
N ARG A 198 -5.21 17.02 22.59
CA ARG A 198 -5.44 15.88 23.49
C ARG A 198 -5.03 14.52 22.91
N PRO A 199 -5.39 14.15 21.66
CA PRO A 199 -4.95 12.88 21.09
C PRO A 199 -3.42 12.76 20.96
N CYS A 200 -2.72 13.86 20.69
CA CYS A 200 -1.26 13.87 20.62
C CYS A 200 -0.63 13.49 21.98
N HIS A 201 -1.19 13.99 23.08
CA HIS A 201 -0.70 13.64 24.43
C HIS A 201 -0.94 12.17 24.80
N LEU A 202 -2.03 11.58 24.32
CA LEU A 202 -2.31 10.15 24.53
C LEU A 202 -1.29 9.25 23.82
N GLU A 203 -0.73 9.70 22.68
CA GLU A 203 0.28 8.95 21.93
C GLU A 203 1.71 9.12 22.46
N LYS A 204 1.97 10.13 23.32
CA LYS A 204 3.34 10.41 23.81
C LYS A 204 4.01 9.25 24.53
N PRO A 205 3.36 8.50 25.44
CA PRO A 205 4.01 7.37 26.09
C PRO A 205 4.50 6.30 25.10
N GLU A 206 3.72 6.03 24.05
CA GLU A 206 4.10 5.08 22.99
C GLU A 206 5.24 5.64 22.13
N LEU A 207 5.20 6.94 21.84
CA LEU A 207 6.26 7.62 21.10
C LEU A 207 7.59 7.64 21.88
N GLU A 208 7.58 7.94 23.18
CA GLU A 208 8.78 7.91 24.01
C GLU A 208 9.35 6.49 24.13
N LYS A 209 8.48 5.45 24.16
CA LYS A 209 8.94 4.06 24.07
C LYS A 209 9.63 3.77 22.74
N LEU A 210 9.05 4.21 21.61
CA LEU A 210 9.70 4.09 20.30
C LEU A 210 11.07 4.77 20.29
N LYS A 211 11.15 6.01 20.79
CA LYS A 211 12.41 6.75 20.89
C LYS A 211 13.45 6.02 21.74
N ALA A 212 13.04 5.43 22.87
CA ALA A 212 13.93 4.66 23.74
C ALA A 212 14.45 3.39 23.05
N ASP A 213 13.58 2.64 22.37
CA ASP A 213 13.96 1.40 21.68
C ASP A 213 14.99 1.64 20.58
N PHE A 214 14.91 2.79 19.89
CA PHE A 214 15.80 3.17 18.80
C PHE A 214 16.86 4.20 19.18
N GLY A 215 16.91 4.68 20.42
CA GLY A 215 17.75 5.81 20.85
C GLY A 215 19.26 5.57 20.73
N ASN A 216 19.68 4.29 20.73
CA ASN A 216 21.08 3.90 20.52
C ASN A 216 21.49 3.89 19.03
N ASN A 217 20.53 4.00 18.10
CA ASN A 217 20.81 4.00 16.68
C ASN A 217 21.11 5.40 16.17
N LYS A 218 22.40 5.73 16.03
CA LYS A 218 22.88 7.04 15.56
C LYS A 218 22.40 7.43 14.14
N LYS A 219 21.84 6.50 13.38
CA LYS A 219 21.29 6.74 12.03
C LYS A 219 19.84 7.24 12.05
N ILE A 220 19.16 7.17 13.18
CA ILE A 220 17.76 7.60 13.33
C ILE A 220 17.74 8.87 14.17
N VAL A 221 16.97 9.87 13.74
CA VAL A 221 16.72 11.10 14.49
C VAL A 221 15.23 11.26 14.69
N PHE A 222 14.83 11.41 15.95
CA PHE A 222 13.46 11.71 16.32
C PHE A 222 13.29 13.21 16.49
N ILE A 223 12.25 13.75 15.84
CA ILE A 223 11.97 15.19 15.77
C ILE A 223 10.50 15.38 16.09
N ASP A 224 10.21 16.18 17.12
CA ASP A 224 8.85 16.57 17.47
C ASP A 224 8.66 18.03 17.06
N ILE A 225 7.75 18.26 16.12
CA ILE A 225 7.42 19.59 15.60
C ILE A 225 6.07 20.01 16.18
N SER A 226 6.10 20.97 17.09
CA SER A 226 4.91 21.66 17.57
C SER A 226 4.35 22.56 16.46
N VAL A 227 3.02 22.56 16.33
CA VAL A 227 2.26 23.51 15.50
C VAL A 227 1.48 24.52 16.35
N ASP A 228 1.86 24.68 17.62
CA ASP A 228 1.34 25.73 18.48
C ASP A 228 1.60 27.12 17.85
N SER A 229 0.63 28.01 18.00
CA SER A 229 0.82 29.43 17.68
C SER A 229 1.53 30.19 18.80
N ASP A 230 1.49 29.63 20.02
CA ASP A 230 2.05 30.21 21.24
C ASP A 230 3.34 29.49 21.60
N GLN A 231 4.47 30.12 21.31
CA GLN A 231 5.79 29.55 21.55
C GLN A 231 6.09 29.38 23.04
N GLU A 232 5.56 30.25 23.91
CA GLU A 232 5.84 30.20 25.35
C GLU A 232 5.15 29.00 26.00
N LYS A 233 3.90 28.69 25.62
CA LYS A 233 3.23 27.45 26.07
C LYS A 233 3.96 26.19 25.64
N TRP A 234 4.50 26.18 24.42
CA TRP A 234 5.31 25.06 23.96
C TRP A 234 6.61 24.93 24.77
N LYS A 235 7.30 26.04 25.07
CA LYS A 235 8.50 26.06 25.92
C LYS A 235 8.21 25.54 27.33
N GLU A 236 7.17 26.05 27.98
CA GLU A 236 6.75 25.59 29.30
C GLU A 236 6.51 24.07 29.30
N TYR A 237 5.82 23.56 28.26
CA TYR A 237 5.58 22.14 28.13
C TYR A 237 6.89 21.33 28.06
N ILE A 238 7.85 21.73 27.22
CA ILE A 238 9.10 20.97 27.05
C ILE A 238 10.00 21.05 28.28
N GLU A 239 9.96 22.15 29.04
CA GLU A 239 10.70 22.32 30.29
C GLU A 239 10.18 21.39 31.39
N ILE A 240 8.84 21.28 31.50
CA ILE A 240 8.19 20.43 32.50
C ILE A 240 8.36 18.94 32.14
N ASN A 241 8.07 18.57 30.89
CA ASN A 241 7.94 17.16 30.51
C ASN A 241 9.24 16.55 29.99
N LYS A 242 10.23 17.37 29.63
CA LYS A 242 11.55 16.95 29.13
C LYS A 242 11.49 15.83 28.09
N PRO A 243 10.68 15.97 27.02
CA PRO A 243 10.53 14.92 26.01
C PRO A 243 11.87 14.65 25.29
N SER A 244 12.13 13.40 24.94
CA SER A 244 13.36 13.02 24.25
C SER A 244 13.34 13.39 22.75
N GLY A 245 14.51 13.44 22.11
CA GLY A 245 14.64 13.84 20.71
C GLY A 245 14.70 15.36 20.48
N ILE A 246 14.73 15.78 19.22
CA ILE A 246 14.81 17.20 18.85
C ILE A 246 13.43 17.82 18.95
N GLN A 247 13.30 18.88 19.75
CA GLN A 247 12.05 19.63 19.90
C GLN A 247 12.09 20.90 19.06
N LEU A 248 11.12 21.05 18.16
CA LEU A 248 11.00 22.20 17.25
C LEU A 248 9.58 22.77 17.29
N ILE A 249 9.44 24.03 16.87
CA ILE A 249 8.15 24.68 16.65
C ILE A 249 8.06 25.29 15.25
N SER A 250 6.88 25.16 14.65
CA SER A 250 6.53 25.74 13.36
C SER A 250 6.29 27.24 13.48
N LYS A 251 6.97 28.03 12.64
CA LYS A 251 6.73 29.49 12.52
C LYS A 251 5.35 29.82 11.92
N ASP A 252 4.83 28.94 11.07
CA ASP A 252 3.55 29.11 10.39
C ASP A 252 2.91 27.73 10.18
N TYR A 253 1.87 27.45 10.96
CA TYR A 253 1.18 26.17 10.88
C TYR A 253 0.53 25.92 9.51
N ALA A 254 -0.09 26.94 8.90
CA ALA A 254 -0.75 26.78 7.60
C ALA A 254 0.26 26.41 6.51
N LYS A 255 1.42 27.07 6.51
CA LYS A 255 2.53 26.73 5.61
C LYS A 255 3.06 25.32 5.87
N THR A 256 3.32 24.95 7.12
CA THR A 256 3.80 23.61 7.50
C THR A 256 2.80 22.53 7.09
N ARG A 257 1.51 22.74 7.36
CA ARG A 257 0.42 21.85 6.95
C ARG A 257 0.42 21.61 5.45
N ASN A 258 0.59 22.66 4.65
CA ASN A 258 0.61 22.56 3.20
C ASN A 258 1.88 21.86 2.68
N LEU A 259 3.05 22.20 3.22
CA LEU A 259 4.34 21.61 2.82
C LEU A 259 4.35 20.08 3.04
N PHE A 260 3.94 19.65 4.24
CA PHE A 260 3.89 18.25 4.64
C PHE A 260 2.55 17.57 4.31
N GLU A 261 1.61 18.30 3.68
CA GLU A 261 0.27 17.84 3.32
C GLU A 261 -0.46 17.16 4.51
N LEU A 262 -0.43 17.79 5.69
CA LEU A 262 -1.02 17.26 6.91
C LEU A 262 -2.55 17.39 6.88
N SER A 263 -3.27 16.28 7.03
CA SER A 263 -4.74 16.29 7.14
C SER A 263 -5.21 16.77 8.51
N GLY A 264 -4.39 16.56 9.55
CA GLY A 264 -4.62 16.95 10.95
C GLY A 264 -3.42 16.54 11.80
N ILE A 265 -3.50 16.74 13.12
CA ILE A 265 -2.55 16.22 14.11
C ILE A 265 -3.30 15.30 15.11
N PRO A 266 -2.64 14.29 15.70
CA PRO A 266 -1.24 13.90 15.50
C PRO A 266 -0.97 13.38 14.08
N ALA A 267 0.25 13.62 13.60
CA ALA A 267 0.70 13.08 12.33
C ALA A 267 2.17 12.68 12.41
N HIS A 268 2.50 11.54 11.80
CA HIS A 268 3.85 10.97 11.85
C HIS A 268 4.39 10.84 10.42
N ILE A 269 5.66 11.17 10.22
CA ILE A 269 6.33 11.08 8.91
C ILE A 269 7.68 10.41 9.12
N VAL A 270 8.01 9.46 8.25
CA VAL A 270 9.35 8.87 8.19
C VAL A 270 10.04 9.33 6.92
N VAL A 271 11.31 9.72 7.04
CA VAL A 271 12.16 10.20 5.95
C VAL A 271 13.40 9.33 5.88
N ASN A 272 13.75 8.79 4.71
CA ASN A 272 15.00 8.04 4.56
C ASN A 272 16.21 8.96 4.38
N THR A 273 17.39 8.34 4.28
CA THR A 273 18.67 9.01 4.06
C THR A 273 18.75 9.80 2.74
N LYS A 274 17.89 9.50 1.75
CA LYS A 274 17.80 10.25 0.48
C LYS A 274 16.86 11.47 0.58
N GLY A 275 16.23 11.68 1.74
CA GLY A 275 15.26 12.74 1.95
C GLY A 275 13.87 12.42 1.38
N GLU A 276 13.59 11.18 0.99
CA GLU A 276 12.27 10.78 0.51
C GLU A 276 11.36 10.51 1.73
N LEU A 277 10.15 11.06 1.73
CA LEU A 277 9.23 10.99 2.87
C LEU A 277 8.02 10.09 2.61
N ALA A 278 7.59 9.40 3.66
CA ALA A 278 6.36 8.62 3.70
C ALA A 278 5.54 9.01 4.94
N LYS A 279 4.25 9.30 4.72
CA LYS A 279 3.33 9.60 5.82
C LYS A 279 2.91 8.32 6.50
N GLU A 280 2.94 8.33 7.82
CA GLU A 280 2.50 7.23 8.65
C GLU A 280 1.37 7.69 9.57
N ARG A 281 0.36 6.83 9.71
CA ARG A 281 -0.83 7.10 10.52
C ARG A 281 -0.70 6.57 11.94
N THR A 282 0.26 5.68 12.21
CA THR A 282 0.37 5.02 13.53
C THR A 282 1.82 4.79 13.95
N ILE A 283 2.09 4.95 15.25
CA ILE A 283 3.40 4.68 15.85
C ILE A 283 3.81 3.21 15.65
N LYS A 284 2.87 2.27 15.75
CA LYS A 284 3.11 0.83 15.49
C LYS A 284 3.71 0.55 14.12
N LYS A 285 3.17 1.18 13.07
CA LYS A 285 3.70 0.96 11.73
C LYS A 285 5.03 1.66 11.53
N ALA A 286 5.26 2.80 12.17
CA ALA A 286 6.59 3.39 12.21
C ALA A 286 7.63 2.50 12.90
N TYR A 287 7.25 1.81 13.98
CA TYR A 287 8.09 0.82 14.65
C TYR A 287 8.57 -0.24 13.66
N SER A 288 7.65 -0.80 12.87
CA SER A 288 7.98 -1.81 11.86
C SER A 288 8.98 -1.30 10.82
N LEU A 289 8.84 -0.05 10.38
CA LEU A 289 9.73 0.57 9.38
C LEU A 289 11.12 0.87 9.94
N LEU A 290 11.19 1.35 11.18
CA LEU A 290 12.47 1.68 11.82
C LEU A 290 13.24 0.42 12.23
N SER A 291 12.54 -0.70 12.49
CA SER A 291 13.16 -1.98 12.83
C SER A 291 13.88 -2.66 11.65
N ASP A 292 13.54 -2.30 10.40
CA ASP A 292 14.08 -2.95 9.21
C ASP A 292 14.58 -1.94 8.17
N SER A 293 15.90 -1.70 8.18
CA SER A 293 16.55 -0.74 7.29
C SER A 293 16.50 -1.09 5.80
N ILE A 294 16.30 -2.38 5.45
CA ILE A 294 16.15 -2.81 4.06
C ILE A 294 14.76 -2.38 3.58
N HIS A 295 13.73 -2.67 4.38
CA HIS A 295 12.35 -2.30 4.07
C HIS A 295 12.07 -0.80 4.12
N LEU A 296 12.83 0.01 4.87
CA LEU A 296 12.64 1.46 4.93
C LEU A 296 12.82 2.15 3.57
N ASN A 297 13.92 1.84 2.86
CA ASN A 297 14.19 2.43 1.54
C ASN A 297 13.16 1.98 0.50
N ASP A 298 12.68 0.75 0.63
CA ASP A 298 11.76 0.09 -0.28
C ASP A 298 10.29 0.51 -0.05
N PHE A 299 9.89 0.71 1.21
CA PHE A 299 8.64 1.35 1.62
C PHE A 299 8.53 2.76 1.02
N ILE A 300 9.59 3.54 1.14
CA ILE A 300 9.61 4.92 0.66
C ILE A 300 9.61 4.97 -0.87
N ASN A 301 10.38 4.11 -1.55
CA ASN A 301 10.36 4.03 -3.01
C ASN A 301 9.17 3.25 -3.58
N ARG A 302 8.32 2.68 -2.71
CA ARG A 302 7.25 1.73 -3.05
C ARG A 302 7.73 0.63 -4.01
N LYS A 303 8.99 0.22 -3.91
CA LYS A 303 9.58 -0.88 -4.68
C LYS A 303 10.12 -1.83 -3.64
N LEU A 304 9.54 -3.02 -3.56
CA LEU A 304 10.07 -4.08 -2.71
C LEU A 304 11.48 -4.45 -3.17
N PRO A 305 12.34 -4.93 -2.25
CA PRO A 305 13.51 -5.67 -2.66
C PRO A 305 12.99 -6.89 -3.41
N LYS A 306 13.53 -7.15 -4.62
CA LYS A 306 13.25 -8.42 -5.30
C LYS A 306 13.69 -9.52 -4.34
N GLU A 307 12.76 -10.39 -3.95
CA GLU A 307 13.06 -11.62 -3.23
C GLU A 307 14.26 -12.28 -3.91
N THR A 308 15.42 -12.18 -3.28
CA THR A 308 16.56 -13.01 -3.62
C THR A 308 16.46 -14.17 -2.65
N ASN A 309 16.03 -15.30 -3.20
CA ASN A 309 15.78 -16.59 -2.57
C ASN A 309 14.43 -16.73 -1.87
N SER A 310 13.38 -16.93 -2.67
CA SER A 310 12.19 -17.66 -2.22
C SER A 310 12.60 -19.10 -1.90
N PHE A 311 12.89 -19.39 -0.63
CA PHE A 311 12.90 -20.78 -0.15
C PHE A 311 11.44 -21.25 -0.15
N ASN A 312 11.17 -22.38 -0.80
CA ASN A 312 9.81 -22.88 -0.95
C ASN A 312 9.34 -23.48 0.40
N ILE A 313 8.57 -22.71 1.18
CA ILE A 313 8.11 -23.07 2.52
C ILE A 313 6.90 -24.04 2.48
N GLU A 314 6.39 -24.38 1.29
CA GLU A 314 5.19 -25.22 1.14
C GLU A 314 5.34 -26.67 1.65
N ASN A 315 6.56 -27.15 1.89
CA ASN A 315 6.81 -28.51 2.41
C ASN A 315 6.96 -28.59 3.94
N TYR A 316 6.88 -27.49 4.69
CA TYR A 316 7.04 -27.51 6.14
C TYR A 316 5.67 -27.56 6.84
N ARG A 317 5.42 -28.63 7.60
CA ARG A 317 4.23 -28.69 8.46
C ARG A 317 4.51 -27.92 9.76
N MET A 318 4.16 -26.64 9.76
CA MET A 318 4.15 -25.80 10.97
C MET A 318 3.17 -26.38 11.98
N VAL A 319 3.66 -26.93 13.10
CA VAL A 319 2.81 -27.37 14.20
C VAL A 319 2.68 -26.22 15.18
N LYS A 320 1.54 -25.53 15.07
CA LYS A 320 0.98 -24.51 15.97
C LYS A 320 1.57 -23.10 15.83
N TYR A 321 0.71 -22.21 15.32
CA TYR A 321 0.86 -20.75 15.43
C TYR A 321 0.74 -20.39 16.93
N VAL A 322 1.81 -19.85 17.51
CA VAL A 322 1.73 -19.16 18.80
C VAL A 322 1.73 -17.68 18.48
N GLU A 323 0.75 -16.94 19.01
CA GLU A 323 0.62 -15.49 18.83
C GLU A 323 1.96 -14.76 19.03
N PHE A 324 2.14 -13.66 18.30
CA PHE A 324 3.28 -12.73 18.38
C PHE A 324 3.33 -11.95 19.71
N ASP A 325 3.03 -12.61 20.83
CA ASP A 325 3.05 -12.04 22.17
C ASP A 325 4.31 -12.44 22.96
N SER A 326 5.20 -13.27 22.39
CA SER A 326 6.51 -13.58 22.96
C SER A 326 7.61 -13.49 21.90
N ILE A 327 8.22 -12.31 21.79
CA ILE A 327 9.08 -11.79 20.70
C ILE A 327 10.29 -12.67 20.30
N ASN A 328 10.59 -13.79 20.98
CA ASN A 328 11.92 -14.42 20.93
C ASN A 328 11.93 -15.94 20.73
N THR A 329 10.88 -16.61 20.25
CA THR A 329 10.96 -18.09 20.09
C THR A 329 10.19 -18.59 18.88
N VAL A 330 10.84 -19.43 18.08
CA VAL A 330 10.19 -20.17 16.98
C VAL A 330 10.40 -21.66 17.16
N TYR A 331 9.34 -22.44 16.93
CA TYR A 331 9.36 -23.89 17.04
C TYR A 331 9.19 -24.50 15.65
N TYR A 332 10.04 -25.47 15.31
CA TYR A 332 9.89 -26.26 14.09
C TYR A 332 10.04 -27.74 14.44
N THR A 333 9.31 -28.61 13.75
CA THR A 333 9.40 -30.06 13.91
C THR A 333 9.94 -30.70 12.64
N THR A 334 10.78 -31.72 12.78
CA THR A 334 11.25 -32.58 11.68
C THR A 334 10.92 -34.03 12.02
N ASN A 335 10.33 -34.76 11.07
CA ASN A 335 10.14 -36.21 11.21
C ASN A 335 11.46 -36.93 10.85
N GLU A 336 11.61 -38.20 11.24
CA GLU A 336 12.87 -38.97 11.10
C GLU A 336 13.46 -39.05 9.68
N LYS A 337 12.67 -38.77 8.62
CA LYS A 337 13.13 -38.78 7.23
C LYS A 337 13.98 -37.56 6.82
N ASP A 338 14.01 -36.49 7.62
CA ASP A 338 14.57 -35.19 7.22
C ASP A 338 15.87 -34.81 7.96
N ARG A 339 16.69 -35.80 8.35
CA ARG A 339 18.00 -35.56 9.03
C ARG A 339 18.96 -34.70 8.21
N LEU A 340 18.92 -34.79 6.87
CA LEU A 340 19.74 -33.98 5.98
C LEU A 340 19.34 -32.50 6.05
N ILE A 341 18.03 -32.24 6.08
CA ILE A 341 17.45 -30.89 6.14
C ILE A 341 17.74 -30.24 7.49
N ALA A 342 17.71 -31.00 8.59
CA ALA A 342 18.14 -30.52 9.89
C ALA A 342 19.62 -30.12 9.92
N SER A 343 20.48 -30.78 9.13
CA SER A 343 21.90 -30.43 8.99
C SER A 343 22.09 -29.14 8.19
N GLU A 344 21.40 -29.00 7.05
CA GLU A 344 21.46 -27.79 6.21
C GLU A 344 20.96 -26.55 6.95
N LEU A 345 19.90 -26.69 7.74
CA LEU A 345 19.39 -25.60 8.58
C LEU A 345 20.39 -25.22 9.68
N ASN A 346 21.10 -26.19 10.26
CA ASN A 346 22.16 -25.91 11.25
C ASN A 346 23.33 -25.17 10.59
N ASP A 347 23.79 -25.60 9.42
CA ASP A 347 24.88 -24.94 8.69
C ASP A 347 24.52 -23.50 8.31
N TYR A 348 23.27 -23.26 7.91
CA TYR A 348 22.79 -21.92 7.64
C TYR A 348 22.75 -21.04 8.89
N ILE A 349 22.23 -21.56 10.01
CA ILE A 349 22.21 -20.85 11.29
C ILE A 349 23.63 -20.54 11.78
N ASP A 350 24.57 -21.47 11.63
CA ASP A 350 25.97 -21.27 11.99
C ASP A 350 26.67 -20.29 11.04
N THR A 351 26.27 -20.24 9.77
CA THR A 351 26.74 -19.24 8.81
C THR A 351 26.25 -17.85 9.20
N LEU A 352 24.95 -17.70 9.52
CA LEU A 352 24.40 -16.45 10.06
C LEU A 352 25.11 -16.01 11.34
N ARG A 353 25.41 -16.95 12.25
CA ARG A 353 26.16 -16.68 13.47
C ARG A 353 27.60 -16.21 13.18
N LYS A 354 28.25 -16.76 12.17
CA LYS A 354 29.60 -16.37 11.74
C LYS A 354 29.62 -15.03 10.99
N GLU A 355 28.62 -14.73 10.18
CA GLU A 355 28.48 -13.48 9.44
C GLU A 355 28.08 -12.29 10.33
N GLN A 356 27.45 -12.55 11.48
CA GLN A 356 27.03 -11.52 12.44
C GLN A 356 28.15 -10.89 13.30
N LYS A 357 29.44 -11.09 12.97
CA LYS A 357 30.57 -10.46 13.67
C LYS A 357 30.44 -8.92 13.73
N SER A 358 29.86 -8.42 14.84
CA SER A 358 29.81 -7.03 15.36
C SER A 358 28.52 -6.19 15.22
N LYS A 359 27.42 -6.65 14.59
CA LYS A 359 26.22 -5.78 14.40
C LYS A 359 24.94 -6.19 15.11
N PHE A 360 24.84 -7.46 15.52
CA PHE A 360 23.80 -7.91 16.42
C PHE A 360 24.49 -8.30 17.71
N ILE A 361 24.29 -7.52 18.77
CA ILE A 361 24.70 -7.90 20.11
C ILE A 361 23.99 -9.22 20.38
N ASN A 362 24.70 -10.35 20.31
CA ASN A 362 24.33 -11.44 21.18
C ASN A 362 23.05 -12.20 20.84
N LEU A 363 22.83 -12.70 19.62
CA LEU A 363 21.75 -13.67 19.39
C LEU A 363 22.18 -15.06 19.91
N LEU A 364 21.71 -15.40 21.11
CA LEU A 364 21.96 -16.70 21.71
C LEU A 364 20.89 -17.68 21.21
N ILE A 365 21.29 -18.52 20.26
CA ILE A 365 20.46 -19.59 19.70
C ILE A 365 20.66 -20.82 20.57
N GLU A 366 19.67 -21.11 21.40
CA GLU A 366 19.62 -22.33 22.24
C GLU A 366 18.78 -23.39 21.54
N LYS A 367 19.34 -24.61 21.46
CA LYS A 367 18.74 -25.77 20.81
C LYS A 367 18.38 -26.79 21.87
N HIS A 368 17.08 -26.96 22.12
CA HIS A 368 16.59 -28.03 22.98
C HIS A 368 15.88 -29.06 22.12
N PRO A 369 16.47 -30.24 21.88
CA PRO A 369 15.73 -31.34 21.31
C PRO A 369 14.67 -31.77 22.33
N ILE A 370 13.40 -31.59 21.99
CA ILE A 370 12.30 -32.18 22.75
C ILE A 370 11.94 -33.46 22.01
N GLN A 371 12.15 -34.60 22.67
CA GLN A 371 11.87 -35.91 22.10
C GLN A 371 10.38 -36.20 22.32
N ASP A 372 9.59 -36.17 21.24
CA ASP A 372 8.19 -36.62 21.26
C ASP A 372 8.01 -37.72 20.23
N LYS A 373 7.87 -38.96 20.74
CA LYS A 373 7.65 -40.27 20.12
C LYS A 373 8.25 -40.56 18.72
N ASP A 374 7.99 -39.74 17.70
CA ASP A 374 8.43 -39.93 16.30
C ASP A 374 9.04 -38.66 15.63
N SER A 375 9.28 -37.58 16.38
CA SER A 375 9.78 -36.31 15.83
C SER A 375 10.80 -35.61 16.74
N ILE A 376 11.71 -34.85 16.12
CA ILE A 376 12.62 -33.95 16.84
C ILE A 376 12.06 -32.54 16.71
N ILE A 377 11.65 -31.96 17.84
CA ILE A 377 11.23 -30.57 17.89
C ILE A 377 12.45 -29.71 18.21
N TYR A 378 12.76 -28.78 17.33
CA TYR A 378 13.77 -27.76 17.56
C TYR A 378 13.10 -26.47 18.02
N LYS A 379 13.32 -26.16 19.29
CA LYS A 379 13.05 -24.83 19.82
C LYS A 379 14.23 -23.93 19.45
N VAL A 380 13.98 -22.87 18.70
CA VAL A 380 14.95 -21.81 18.41
C VAL A 380 14.56 -20.60 19.24
N VAL A 381 15.30 -20.36 20.32
CA VAL A 381 15.14 -19.14 21.12
C VAL A 381 16.10 -18.09 20.60
N PHE A 382 15.58 -16.89 20.35
CA PHE A 382 16.35 -15.72 20.00
C PHE A 382 16.53 -14.86 21.25
N ASN A 383 17.52 -15.18 22.08
CA ASN A 383 17.79 -14.37 23.27
C ASN A 383 18.68 -13.18 22.91
N LYS A 384 18.24 -11.96 23.26
CA LYS A 384 19.12 -10.78 23.31
C LYS A 384 20.03 -10.97 24.52
N SER A 385 21.26 -11.38 24.26
CA SER A 385 22.27 -11.60 25.27
C SER A 385 22.49 -10.34 26.11
N LYS A 386 22.15 -10.38 27.40
CA LYS A 386 22.82 -9.55 28.41
C LYS A 386 24.20 -10.18 28.60
N VAL A 387 25.22 -9.78 27.83
CA VAL A 387 26.60 -10.01 28.31
C VAL A 387 26.89 -8.92 29.30
N ASP A 388 27.21 -9.41 30.49
CA ASP A 388 27.36 -8.69 31.73
C ASP A 388 28.31 -7.50 31.66
N ILE A 389 27.81 -6.39 32.21
CA ILE A 389 28.56 -5.26 32.75
C ILE A 389 29.41 -5.68 33.99
N LEU A 390 29.51 -6.97 34.34
CA LEU A 390 30.15 -7.47 35.56
C LEU A 390 31.48 -8.22 35.38
N LYS A 391 32.09 -8.26 34.19
CA LYS A 391 33.44 -8.83 33.98
C LYS A 391 34.53 -7.86 33.50
N MET A 392 34.34 -6.54 33.69
CA MET A 392 35.42 -5.55 33.54
C MET A 392 35.93 -4.96 34.87
N ASN A 393 35.37 -5.34 36.02
CA ASN A 393 35.82 -4.86 37.34
C ASN A 393 36.65 -5.89 38.16
N GLN A 394 37.17 -6.95 37.52
CA GLN A 394 38.10 -7.88 38.17
C GLN A 394 39.27 -8.27 37.26
N SER A 395 39.97 -7.28 36.72
CA SER A 395 41.35 -7.46 36.22
C SER A 395 42.20 -6.18 36.32
N ASN A 396 41.96 -5.36 37.36
CA ASN A 396 42.93 -4.37 37.82
C ASN A 396 42.99 -4.47 39.35
N LYS A 397 43.77 -5.46 39.81
CA LYS A 397 44.46 -5.42 41.09
C LYS A 397 45.92 -5.70 40.81
#